data_AF-A0A925ADK4-F1
#
_entry.id   AF-A0A925ADK4-F1
#
_cell.length_a   1.000
_cell.length_b   1.000
_cell.length_c   1.000
_cell.angle_alpha   90.00
_cell.angle_beta   90.00
_cell.angle_gamma   90.00
#
_symmetry.space_group_name_H-M   'P 1'
#
loop_
_entity.id
_entity.type
_entity.pdbx_description
1 polymer ?
#
loop_
_entity_poly.entity_id
_entity_poly.type
_entity_poly.pdbx_seq_one_letter_code
_entity_poly.pdbx_strand_id
1 'polypeptide(L)'
;VLTGCVVTSEGGLKMIPGAVAIYERDGGLGWLHYDNLTERAESARARELCITNIVTIGNYDYGVNWIFREDGSIQVEAMLTGILLPKGTETQTCSSCDSIAAGTSGEGAGDERYGTLIAPGVVAPNHQHWFNFRLDFDVDGSSNSVLEMNTRSAGPGPANPEGNAFIMSETLLRTEREGARNVSLADHRLWRIVNPSVRSTLGHLSGYELVPGGNGVPYAPDNSGLLQAAGFVKHHVWVTRQSPTELHAAGDYPNQSRGGEGLPTWVSDESVVNTDVVVWYNFAVTHTPRAEEWPVMSTERTGFRLLPKGFFERNPAYQPENALAPHR
;
A
#
# COMPACT_ATOMS: atom_id res chain seq x y z
N VAL A 1 10.16 18.13 14.40
CA VAL A 1 10.19 16.75 14.95
C VAL A 1 9.37 16.71 16.24
N LEU A 2 8.65 15.62 16.50
CA LEU A 2 7.85 15.38 17.70
C LEU A 2 8.52 14.33 18.59
N THR A 3 8.28 14.42 19.89
CA THR A 3 8.78 13.46 20.88
C THR A 3 7.68 12.45 21.23
N GLY A 4 7.99 11.16 21.18
CA GLY A 4 7.10 10.10 21.65
C GLY A 4 7.20 9.91 23.17
N CYS A 5 6.13 9.41 23.79
CA CYS A 5 6.13 9.04 25.20
C CYS A 5 5.48 7.65 25.33
N VAL A 6 6.17 6.72 25.98
CA VAL A 6 5.68 5.36 26.22
C VAL A 6 5.81 4.99 27.70
N VAL A 7 4.97 4.07 28.17
CA VAL A 7 5.05 3.52 29.53
C VAL A 7 6.08 2.39 29.57
N THR A 8 6.92 2.34 30.60
CA THR A 8 7.90 1.25 30.80
C THR A 8 7.29 0.09 31.57
N SER A 9 7.99 -1.05 31.62
CA SER A 9 7.58 -2.23 32.41
C SER A 9 7.43 -1.94 33.91
N GLU A 10 8.10 -0.91 34.42
CA GLU A 10 8.06 -0.48 35.82
C GLU A 10 6.97 0.58 36.08
N GLY A 11 6.15 0.91 35.07
CA GLY A 11 5.10 1.93 35.17
C GLY A 11 5.62 3.38 35.06
N GLY A 12 6.89 3.57 34.72
CA GLY A 12 7.49 4.88 34.45
C GLY A 12 7.20 5.39 33.03
N LEU A 13 7.64 6.61 32.73
CA LEU A 13 7.56 7.19 31.38
C LEU A 13 8.93 7.19 30.72
N LYS A 14 8.98 6.76 29.45
CA LYS A 14 10.16 6.88 28.58
C LYS A 14 9.84 7.84 27.43
N MET A 15 10.59 8.94 27.37
CA MET A 15 10.54 9.88 26.25
C MET A 15 11.42 9.37 25.11
N ILE A 16 10.94 9.51 23.87
CA ILE A 16 11.66 9.16 22.65
C ILE A 16 11.77 10.44 21.80
N PRO A 17 12.84 11.23 21.98
CA PRO A 17 13.04 12.46 21.21
C PRO A 17 13.12 12.16 19.72
N GLY A 18 12.43 12.96 18.91
CA GLY A 18 12.47 12.82 17.45
C GLY A 18 11.77 11.57 16.90
N ALA A 19 10.85 10.96 17.65
CA ALA A 19 10.09 9.78 17.22
C ALA A 19 9.32 9.99 15.91
N VAL A 20 8.88 11.23 15.63
CA VAL A 20 8.19 11.59 14.38
C VAL A 20 8.83 12.83 13.77
N ALA A 21 9.17 12.77 12.48
CA ALA A 21 9.58 13.92 11.69
C ALA A 21 8.39 14.48 10.90
N ILE A 22 8.26 15.81 10.86
CA ILE A 22 7.29 16.52 10.02
C ILE A 22 8.09 17.57 9.25
N TYR A 23 8.02 17.56 7.93
CA TYR A 23 8.77 18.45 7.05
C TYR A 23 8.08 18.59 5.69
N GLU A 24 8.35 19.69 4.99
CA GLU A 24 8.00 19.84 3.57
C GLU A 24 9.20 19.51 2.68
N ARG A 25 8.96 18.95 1.49
CA ARG A 25 9.99 18.75 0.47
C ARG A 25 9.47 19.12 -0.92
N ASP A 26 10.43 19.26 -1.83
CA ASP A 26 10.19 19.42 -3.26
C ASP A 26 9.35 18.25 -3.81
N GLY A 27 8.19 18.55 -4.41
CA GLY A 27 7.34 17.56 -5.07
C GLY A 27 7.60 17.44 -6.57
N GLY A 28 8.60 18.15 -7.11
CA GLY A 28 8.85 18.22 -8.53
C GLY A 28 7.79 19.01 -9.30
N LEU A 29 7.38 18.49 -10.46
CA LEU A 29 6.40 19.12 -11.34
C LEU A 29 4.97 18.87 -10.84
N GLY A 30 4.25 19.92 -10.49
CA GLY A 30 2.83 19.81 -10.09
C GLY A 30 1.93 19.69 -11.31
N TRP A 31 2.06 20.64 -12.25
CA TRP A 31 1.44 20.54 -13.56
C TRP A 31 2.23 21.39 -14.57
N LEU A 32 2.13 21.02 -15.84
CA LEU A 32 2.69 21.78 -16.95
C LEU A 32 1.83 21.57 -18.19
N HIS A 33 1.66 22.64 -18.94
CA HIS A 33 1.09 22.57 -20.27
C HIS A 33 1.88 23.48 -21.21
N TYR A 34 2.14 22.98 -22.41
CA TYR A 34 2.62 23.78 -23.53
C TYR A 34 1.58 23.72 -24.65
N ASP A 35 1.10 24.90 -25.06
CA ASP A 35 0.16 25.05 -26.15
C ASP A 35 0.90 25.46 -27.43
N ASN A 36 0.93 24.56 -28.42
CA ASN A 36 1.65 24.78 -29.68
C ASN A 36 1.06 25.90 -30.55
N LEU A 37 -0.21 26.27 -30.37
CA LEU A 37 -0.88 27.28 -31.19
C LEU A 37 -0.58 28.70 -30.69
N THR A 38 -0.48 28.84 -29.37
CA THR A 38 -0.16 30.10 -28.69
C THR A 38 1.32 30.24 -28.35
N GLU A 39 2.09 29.15 -28.49
CA GLU A 39 3.51 29.03 -28.14
C GLU A 39 3.79 29.41 -26.68
N ARG A 40 2.86 29.06 -25.77
CA ARG A 40 2.96 29.38 -24.34
C ARG A 40 3.12 28.12 -23.49
N ALA A 41 4.03 28.21 -22.52
CA ALA A 41 4.17 27.24 -21.44
C ALA A 41 3.65 27.84 -20.13
N GLU A 42 2.80 27.09 -19.44
CA GLU A 42 2.41 27.35 -18.06
C GLU A 42 2.79 26.15 -17.20
N SER A 43 3.30 26.40 -15.99
CA SER A 43 3.66 25.33 -15.07
C SER A 43 3.58 25.77 -13.62
N ALA A 44 3.40 24.79 -12.74
CA ALA A 44 3.56 24.95 -11.30
C ALA A 44 4.40 23.80 -10.75
N ARG A 45 5.15 24.11 -9.70
CA ARG A 45 5.88 23.10 -8.93
C ARG A 45 5.05 22.63 -7.75
N ALA A 46 5.19 21.36 -7.40
CA ALA A 46 4.52 20.76 -6.25
C ALA A 46 5.38 20.84 -4.99
N ARG A 47 4.71 20.80 -3.85
CA ARG A 47 5.29 20.52 -2.53
C ARG A 47 4.63 19.29 -1.91
N GLU A 48 5.41 18.59 -1.11
CA GLU A 48 4.95 17.44 -0.34
C GLU A 48 5.14 17.72 1.15
N LEU A 49 4.08 17.57 1.95
CA LEU A 49 4.19 17.49 3.41
C LEU A 49 4.40 16.03 3.81
N CYS A 50 5.51 15.74 4.46
CA CYS A 50 5.88 14.40 4.90
C CYS A 50 5.79 14.27 6.42
N ILE A 51 5.12 13.22 6.89
CA ILE A 51 5.11 12.79 8.29
C ILE A 51 5.75 11.41 8.34
N THR A 52 6.96 11.34 8.88
CA THR A 52 7.79 10.12 8.84
C THR A 52 8.09 9.61 10.24
N ASN A 53 7.95 8.30 10.45
CA ASN A 53 8.51 7.59 11.60
C ASN A 53 9.41 6.44 11.12
N ILE A 54 10.45 6.10 11.88
CA ILE A 54 11.33 4.96 11.61
C ILE A 54 11.45 4.13 12.89
N VAL A 55 11.35 2.81 12.76
CA VAL A 55 11.47 1.85 13.85
C VAL A 55 12.44 0.72 13.47
N THR A 56 13.32 0.36 14.40
CA THR A 56 14.22 -0.78 14.26
C THR A 56 13.61 -1.98 14.98
N ILE A 57 13.47 -3.11 14.29
CA ILE A 57 12.96 -4.38 14.85
C ILE A 57 13.97 -5.48 14.52
N GLY A 58 14.74 -5.87 15.53
CA GLY A 58 15.80 -6.86 15.36
C GLY A 58 16.84 -6.38 14.34
N ASN A 59 16.93 -7.08 13.21
CA ASN A 59 17.86 -6.78 12.12
C ASN A 59 17.36 -5.76 11.10
N TYR A 60 16.04 -5.48 11.04
CA TYR A 60 15.45 -4.59 10.05
C TYR A 60 15.13 -3.20 10.61
N ASP A 61 15.15 -2.22 9.72
CA ASP A 61 14.67 -0.86 9.94
C ASP A 61 13.50 -0.57 9.00
N TYR A 62 12.37 -0.16 9.58
CA TYR A 62 11.15 0.16 8.84
C TYR A 62 10.80 1.63 9.01
N GLY A 63 10.67 2.33 7.89
CA GLY A 63 10.09 3.68 7.86
C GLY A 63 8.67 3.66 7.32
N VAL A 64 7.79 4.49 7.87
CA VAL A 64 6.48 4.80 7.28
C VAL A 64 6.41 6.31 7.09
N ASN A 65 6.09 6.73 5.87
CA ASN A 65 5.95 8.12 5.49
C ASN A 65 4.54 8.39 4.95
N TRP A 66 3.81 9.28 5.62
CA TRP A 66 2.56 9.83 5.11
C TRP A 66 2.88 11.12 4.36
N ILE A 67 2.57 11.13 3.06
CA ILE A 67 2.93 12.19 2.13
C ILE A 67 1.64 12.83 1.62
N PHE A 68 1.44 14.11 1.94
CA PHE A 68 0.28 14.88 1.52
C PHE A 68 0.69 15.87 0.42
N ARG A 69 -0.13 15.99 -0.61
CA ARG A 69 0.14 16.84 -1.78
C ARG A 69 -0.94 17.89 -2.00
N GLU A 70 -0.56 18.95 -2.68
CA GLU A 70 -1.43 20.09 -3.01
C GLU A 70 -2.57 19.74 -3.98
N ASP A 71 -2.45 18.64 -4.72
CA ASP A 71 -3.52 18.09 -5.56
C ASP A 71 -4.58 17.30 -4.76
N GLY A 72 -4.42 17.23 -3.43
CA GLY A 72 -5.27 16.48 -2.52
C GLY A 72 -4.91 15.00 -2.42
N SER A 73 -3.91 14.51 -3.16
CA SER A 73 -3.47 13.12 -3.03
C SER A 73 -2.73 12.88 -1.71
N ILE A 74 -2.96 11.69 -1.15
CA ILE A 74 -2.23 11.18 -0.01
C ILE A 74 -1.49 9.93 -0.47
N GLN A 75 -0.22 9.80 -0.10
CA GLN A 75 0.57 8.60 -0.32
C GLN A 75 1.12 8.09 0.99
N VAL A 76 1.05 6.78 1.16
CA VAL A 76 1.82 6.07 2.18
C VAL A 76 2.99 5.41 1.49
N GLU A 77 4.19 5.63 2.03
CA GLU A 77 5.41 4.98 1.62
C GLU A 77 5.99 4.19 2.81
N ALA A 78 6.06 2.88 2.67
CA ALA A 78 6.86 2.02 3.54
C ALA A 78 8.29 1.94 2.98
N MET A 79 9.27 2.16 3.86
CA MET A 79 10.69 2.05 3.60
C MET A 79 11.24 0.86 4.36
N LEU A 80 11.89 -0.08 3.68
CA LEU A 80 12.51 -1.25 4.28
C LEU A 80 14.03 -1.15 4.07
N THR A 81 14.81 -1.23 5.13
CA THR A 81 16.29 -1.20 5.10
C THR A 81 16.83 -1.94 6.32
N GLY A 82 18.12 -1.77 6.65
CA GLY A 82 18.78 -2.48 7.73
C GLY A 82 19.57 -3.67 7.20
N ILE A 83 19.64 -4.75 7.98
CA ILE A 83 20.48 -5.91 7.70
C ILE A 83 19.57 -7.10 7.41
N LEU A 84 19.87 -7.85 6.34
CA LEU A 84 19.16 -9.10 6.04
C LEU A 84 19.23 -10.09 7.21
N LEU A 85 18.23 -10.95 7.39
CA LEU A 85 18.32 -12.06 8.34
C LEU A 85 19.22 -13.16 7.76
N PRO A 86 20.43 -13.41 8.29
CA PRO A 86 21.34 -14.37 7.70
C PRO A 86 21.22 -15.75 8.35
N LYS A 87 21.45 -16.79 7.56
CA LYS A 87 21.59 -18.19 7.98
C LYS A 87 22.96 -18.71 7.51
N GLY A 88 23.70 -19.36 8.41
CA GLY A 88 24.92 -20.08 8.03
C GLY A 88 24.62 -21.30 7.15
N THR A 89 25.47 -21.56 6.16
CA THR A 89 25.34 -22.69 5.23
C THR A 89 26.72 -23.24 4.83
N GLU A 90 26.75 -24.47 4.32
CA GLU A 90 27.95 -25.04 3.71
C GLU A 90 28.20 -24.51 2.29
N THR A 91 27.16 -23.95 1.64
CA THR A 91 27.25 -23.39 0.29
C THR A 91 28.28 -22.26 0.20
N GLN A 92 29.15 -22.33 -0.81
CA GLN A 92 30.22 -21.35 -1.05
C GLN A 92 30.02 -20.52 -2.31
N THR A 93 29.32 -21.07 -3.31
CA THR A 93 29.08 -20.45 -4.62
C THR A 93 27.63 -20.66 -5.05
N CYS A 94 27.14 -19.78 -5.93
CA CYS A 94 25.76 -19.80 -6.39
C CYS A 94 25.42 -21.04 -7.23
N SER A 95 24.68 -21.99 -6.65
CA SER A 95 24.36 -23.26 -7.30
C SER A 95 23.43 -23.10 -8.51
N SER A 96 22.48 -22.16 -8.46
CA SER A 96 21.56 -21.89 -9.58
C SER A 96 22.26 -21.19 -10.73
N CYS A 97 23.28 -20.36 -10.46
CA CYS A 97 24.04 -19.64 -11.47
C CYS A 97 24.80 -20.59 -12.39
N ASP A 98 25.40 -21.66 -11.83
CA ASP A 98 26.10 -22.67 -12.63
C ASP A 98 25.14 -23.41 -13.59
N SER A 99 23.90 -23.68 -13.14
CA SER A 99 22.87 -24.30 -13.98
C SER A 99 22.45 -23.38 -15.13
N ILE A 100 22.19 -22.10 -14.82
CA ILE A 100 21.84 -21.09 -15.82
C ILE A 100 22.99 -20.88 -16.82
N ALA A 101 24.24 -20.81 -16.35
CA ALA A 101 25.41 -20.70 -17.22
C ALA A 101 25.59 -21.91 -18.14
N ALA A 102 25.17 -23.10 -17.69
CA ALA A 102 25.11 -24.31 -18.50
C ALA A 102 23.89 -24.39 -19.44
N GLY A 103 23.06 -23.34 -19.48
CA GLY A 103 21.88 -23.26 -20.35
C GLY A 103 20.69 -24.09 -19.86
N THR A 104 20.67 -24.50 -18.59
CA THR A 104 19.54 -25.21 -17.99
C THR A 104 18.79 -24.28 -17.04
N SER A 105 17.49 -24.54 -16.85
CA SER A 105 16.69 -23.90 -15.82
C SER A 105 16.56 -24.82 -14.61
N GLY A 106 16.51 -24.24 -13.42
CA GLY A 106 16.37 -25.00 -12.18
C GLY A 106 16.18 -24.10 -10.96
N GLU A 107 15.66 -24.70 -9.89
CA GLU A 107 15.63 -24.08 -8.57
C GLU A 107 17.02 -24.15 -7.92
N GLY A 108 17.29 -23.26 -6.95
CA GLY A 108 18.48 -23.37 -6.12
C GLY A 108 18.59 -24.74 -5.44
N ALA A 109 19.81 -25.21 -5.23
CA ALA A 109 20.07 -26.45 -4.52
C ALA A 109 20.31 -26.20 -3.03
N GLY A 110 20.01 -27.21 -2.18
CA GLY A 110 20.23 -27.09 -0.74
C GLY A 110 19.52 -25.88 -0.12
N ASP A 111 20.26 -25.09 0.66
CA ASP A 111 19.75 -23.88 1.31
C ASP A 111 19.34 -22.76 0.32
N GLU A 112 19.95 -22.71 -0.87
CA GLU A 112 19.61 -21.73 -1.90
C GLU A 112 18.25 -22.00 -2.57
N ARG A 113 17.61 -23.15 -2.28
CA ARG A 113 16.21 -23.37 -2.68
C ARG A 113 15.27 -22.38 -1.99
N TYR A 114 15.63 -21.97 -0.76
CA TYR A 114 14.77 -21.17 0.12
C TYR A 114 15.39 -19.82 0.45
N GLY A 115 16.41 -19.39 -0.28
CA GLY A 115 17.11 -18.13 -0.04
C GLY A 115 18.20 -17.87 -1.07
N THR A 116 18.94 -16.80 -0.87
CA THR A 116 20.04 -16.39 -1.75
C THR A 116 21.36 -16.47 -1.01
N LEU A 117 22.40 -17.04 -1.63
CA LEU A 117 23.76 -16.93 -1.13
C LEU A 117 24.23 -15.47 -1.25
N ILE A 118 24.51 -14.85 -0.11
CA ILE A 118 24.88 -13.42 -0.02
C ILE A 118 26.35 -13.19 0.37
N ALA A 119 26.99 -14.23 0.91
CA ALA A 119 28.44 -14.31 1.13
C ALA A 119 28.85 -15.79 1.20
N PRO A 120 30.15 -16.14 1.04
CA PRO A 120 30.60 -17.51 1.25
C PRO A 120 30.16 -18.04 2.62
N GLY A 121 29.39 -19.14 2.63
CA GLY A 121 28.85 -19.74 3.85
C GLY A 121 27.64 -19.02 4.47
N VAL A 122 27.03 -18.05 3.78
CA VAL A 122 25.89 -17.27 4.31
C VAL A 122 24.76 -17.15 3.27
N VAL A 123 23.58 -17.65 3.63
CA VAL A 123 22.34 -17.52 2.84
C VAL A 123 21.35 -16.62 3.58
N ALA A 124 20.69 -15.74 2.85
CA ALA A 124 19.54 -14.98 3.35
C ALA A 124 18.24 -15.65 2.89
N PRO A 125 17.39 -16.16 3.81
CA PRO A 125 16.14 -16.81 3.45
C PRO A 125 15.16 -15.88 2.73
N ASN A 126 14.41 -16.43 1.77
CA ASN A 126 13.26 -15.78 1.15
C ASN A 126 12.19 -15.52 2.22
N HIS A 127 11.58 -14.34 2.18
CA HIS A 127 10.57 -13.95 3.17
C HIS A 127 9.61 -12.92 2.60
N GLN A 128 8.54 -12.62 3.35
CA GLN A 128 7.59 -11.57 2.98
C GLN A 128 7.47 -10.57 4.11
N HIS A 129 7.39 -9.29 3.76
CA HIS A 129 7.03 -8.21 4.68
C HIS A 129 5.59 -7.83 4.40
N TRP A 130 4.70 -8.02 5.37
CA TRP A 130 3.29 -7.65 5.24
C TRP A 130 2.98 -6.44 6.11
N PHE A 131 2.31 -5.46 5.53
CA PHE A 131 1.82 -4.27 6.22
C PHE A 131 0.30 -4.25 6.17
N ASN A 132 -0.34 -3.86 7.27
CA ASN A 132 -1.77 -3.61 7.35
C ASN A 132 -2.01 -2.16 7.75
N PHE A 133 -2.83 -1.45 6.98
CA PHE A 133 -3.27 -0.09 7.26
C PHE A 133 -4.76 -0.09 7.54
N ARG A 134 -5.14 0.25 8.78
CA ARG A 134 -6.53 0.55 9.17
C ARG A 134 -6.86 1.98 8.77
N LEU A 135 -7.71 2.15 7.76
CA LEU A 135 -8.12 3.45 7.22
C LEU A 135 -9.59 3.69 7.59
N ASP A 136 -9.82 4.48 8.63
CA ASP A 136 -11.15 4.93 9.06
C ASP A 136 -11.56 6.12 8.18
N PHE A 137 -12.61 5.98 7.38
CA PHE A 137 -12.94 6.95 6.33
C PHE A 137 -14.14 7.83 6.67
N ASP A 138 -13.93 9.14 6.58
CA ASP A 138 -14.96 10.18 6.71
C ASP A 138 -15.01 11.08 5.45
N VAL A 139 -15.12 10.50 4.26
CA VAL A 139 -15.19 11.27 3.01
C VAL A 139 -16.46 12.14 3.03
N ASP A 140 -16.30 13.46 3.15
CA ASP A 140 -17.39 14.43 3.34
C ASP A 140 -18.43 14.00 4.40
N GLY A 141 -17.96 13.35 5.47
CA GLY A 141 -18.77 12.79 6.55
C GLY A 141 -18.67 11.27 6.65
N SER A 142 -19.21 10.70 7.72
CA SER A 142 -19.01 9.29 8.07
C SER A 142 -19.87 8.30 7.31
N SER A 143 -20.97 8.73 6.69
CA SER A 143 -21.82 7.80 5.91
C SER A 143 -21.19 7.54 4.55
N ASN A 144 -20.34 6.52 4.46
CA ASN A 144 -19.56 6.20 3.28
C ASN A 144 -19.93 4.82 2.71
N SER A 145 -19.46 4.54 1.50
CA SER A 145 -19.62 3.25 0.81
C SER A 145 -18.38 2.93 0.00
N VAL A 146 -18.07 1.65 -0.18
CA VAL A 146 -16.90 1.21 -0.93
C VAL A 146 -17.32 0.57 -2.24
N LEU A 147 -16.74 1.05 -3.34
CA LEU A 147 -16.94 0.54 -4.69
C LEU A 147 -15.66 -0.18 -5.14
N GLU A 148 -15.78 -1.42 -5.63
CA GLU A 148 -14.71 -2.06 -6.39
C GLU A 148 -14.78 -1.61 -7.85
N MET A 149 -13.65 -1.17 -8.39
CA MET A 149 -13.50 -0.72 -9.76
C MET A 149 -12.73 -1.76 -10.57
N ASN A 150 -13.27 -2.22 -11.69
CA ASN A 150 -12.60 -3.13 -12.61
C ASN A 150 -12.66 -2.60 -14.05
N THR A 151 -11.52 -2.63 -14.74
CA THR A 151 -11.38 -2.28 -16.15
C THR A 151 -11.41 -3.55 -17.00
N ARG A 152 -12.12 -3.52 -18.12
CA ARG A 152 -12.11 -4.60 -19.11
C ARG A 152 -12.31 -4.08 -20.52
N SER A 153 -11.93 -4.88 -21.52
CA SER A 153 -12.33 -4.61 -22.91
C SER A 153 -13.86 -4.57 -23.04
N ALA A 154 -14.36 -3.66 -23.86
CA ALA A 154 -15.78 -3.63 -24.24
C ALA A 154 -16.16 -4.79 -25.19
N GLY A 155 -15.15 -5.47 -25.76
CA GLY A 155 -15.32 -6.46 -26.82
C GLY A 155 -15.66 -5.82 -28.18
N PRO A 156 -15.40 -6.50 -29.30
CA PRO A 156 -15.82 -6.03 -30.62
C PRO A 156 -17.35 -6.12 -30.78
N GLY A 157 -17.93 -5.22 -31.57
CA GLY A 157 -19.36 -5.29 -31.90
C GLY A 157 -19.84 -4.06 -32.67
N PRO A 158 -21.14 -3.97 -33.02
CA PRO A 158 -21.67 -2.83 -33.79
C PRO A 158 -21.43 -1.46 -33.13
N ALA A 159 -21.39 -1.41 -31.79
CA ALA A 159 -21.09 -0.20 -31.02
C ALA A 159 -19.58 0.02 -30.76
N ASN A 160 -18.72 -0.93 -31.13
CA ASN A 160 -17.26 -0.87 -31.02
C ASN A 160 -16.62 -1.62 -32.20
N PRO A 161 -16.83 -1.16 -33.45
CA PRO A 161 -16.44 -1.90 -34.65
C PRO A 161 -14.92 -2.08 -34.76
N GLU A 162 -14.15 -1.11 -34.28
CA GLU A 162 -12.70 -1.15 -34.27
C GLU A 162 -12.12 -1.89 -33.05
N GLY A 163 -12.96 -2.36 -32.12
CA GLY A 163 -12.54 -3.17 -30.97
C GLY A 163 -11.64 -2.45 -29.96
N ASN A 164 -11.48 -1.13 -30.06
CA ASN A 164 -10.51 -0.36 -29.27
C ASN A 164 -11.07 0.18 -27.94
N ALA A 165 -12.39 0.10 -27.72
CA ALA A 165 -12.99 0.56 -26.47
C ALA A 165 -12.72 -0.40 -25.29
N PHE A 166 -12.50 0.20 -24.12
CA PHE A 166 -12.53 -0.46 -22.82
C PHE A 166 -13.54 0.26 -21.93
N ILE A 167 -13.97 -0.41 -20.87
CA ILE A 167 -14.93 0.11 -19.90
C ILE A 167 -14.42 -0.08 -18.49
N MET A 168 -14.84 0.82 -17.61
CA MET A 168 -14.67 0.72 -16.18
C MET A 168 -16.04 0.43 -15.56
N SER A 169 -16.13 -0.64 -14.77
CA SER A 169 -17.33 -0.95 -13.98
C SER A 169 -17.06 -0.72 -12.51
N GLU A 170 -18.00 -0.07 -11.83
CA GLU A 170 -18.02 0.09 -10.37
C GLU A 170 -19.04 -0.88 -9.76
N THR A 171 -18.60 -1.69 -8.80
CA THR A 171 -19.44 -2.65 -8.06
C THR A 171 -19.49 -2.22 -6.60
N LEU A 172 -20.67 -1.92 -6.08
CA LEU A 172 -20.86 -1.62 -4.66
C LEU A 172 -20.63 -2.87 -3.80
N LEU A 173 -19.73 -2.77 -2.82
CA LEU A 173 -19.54 -3.77 -1.78
C LEU A 173 -20.61 -3.54 -0.71
N ARG A 174 -21.48 -4.52 -0.50
CA ARG A 174 -22.70 -4.35 0.30
C ARG A 174 -22.54 -4.80 1.74
N THR A 175 -21.77 -5.86 1.95
CA THR A 175 -21.51 -6.44 3.27
C THR A 175 -20.02 -6.54 3.54
N GLU A 176 -19.65 -6.72 4.81
CA GLU A 176 -18.26 -6.95 5.18
C GLU A 176 -17.67 -8.17 4.48
N ARG A 177 -18.47 -9.23 4.30
CA ARG A 177 -18.06 -10.44 3.57
C ARG A 177 -17.75 -10.16 2.09
N GLU A 178 -18.53 -9.29 1.44
CA GLU A 178 -18.20 -8.81 0.10
C GLU A 178 -16.96 -7.90 0.11
N GLY A 179 -16.64 -7.30 1.26
CA GLY A 179 -15.49 -6.41 1.51
C GLY A 179 -14.11 -7.07 1.44
N ALA A 180 -14.02 -8.39 1.55
CA ALA A 180 -12.77 -9.16 1.48
C ALA A 180 -12.31 -9.37 0.02
N ARG A 181 -11.42 -8.51 -0.48
CA ARG A 181 -11.06 -8.41 -1.90
C ARG A 181 -9.56 -8.45 -2.15
N ASN A 182 -9.16 -8.90 -3.34
CA ASN A 182 -7.76 -8.97 -3.77
C ASN A 182 -7.51 -8.04 -4.94
N VAL A 183 -6.29 -7.51 -5.04
CA VAL A 183 -5.84 -6.78 -6.23
C VAL A 183 -5.88 -7.70 -7.45
N SER A 184 -6.13 -7.13 -8.62
CA SER A 184 -6.10 -7.83 -9.91
C SER A 184 -5.37 -6.97 -10.92
N LEU A 185 -4.19 -7.42 -11.34
CA LEU A 185 -3.44 -6.76 -12.41
C LEU A 185 -4.21 -6.83 -13.74
N ALA A 186 -4.84 -7.96 -14.01
CA ALA A 186 -5.60 -8.20 -15.24
C ALA A 186 -6.78 -7.24 -15.40
N ASP A 187 -7.45 -6.90 -14.28
CA ASP A 187 -8.62 -6.02 -14.28
C ASP A 187 -8.27 -4.57 -13.92
N HIS A 188 -7.00 -4.24 -13.68
CA HIS A 188 -6.58 -2.96 -13.10
C HIS A 188 -7.47 -2.56 -11.91
N ARG A 189 -7.62 -3.48 -10.94
CA ARG A 189 -8.59 -3.33 -9.86
C ARG A 189 -8.19 -2.27 -8.84
N LEU A 190 -9.12 -1.36 -8.56
CA LEU A 190 -9.00 -0.28 -7.57
C LEU A 190 -10.23 -0.28 -6.65
N TRP A 191 -10.18 0.49 -5.56
CA TRP A 191 -11.34 0.72 -4.70
C TRP A 191 -11.60 2.19 -4.52
N ARG A 192 -12.88 2.58 -4.50
CA ARG A 192 -13.29 3.96 -4.31
C ARG A 192 -14.21 4.05 -3.10
N ILE A 193 -13.81 4.85 -2.12
CA ILE A 193 -14.60 5.16 -0.94
C ILE A 193 -15.34 6.45 -1.25
N VAL A 194 -16.66 6.43 -1.14
CA VAL A 194 -17.53 7.53 -1.57
C VAL A 194 -18.55 7.92 -0.50
N ASN A 195 -18.93 9.19 -0.50
CA ASN A 195 -20.15 9.64 0.15
C ASN A 195 -21.31 9.62 -0.86
N PRO A 196 -22.32 8.74 -0.71
CA PRO A 196 -23.40 8.65 -1.68
C PRO A 196 -24.37 9.85 -1.61
N SER A 197 -24.32 10.65 -0.54
CA SER A 197 -25.18 11.81 -0.31
C SER A 197 -24.56 13.13 -0.77
N VAL A 198 -23.26 13.15 -1.08
CA VAL A 198 -22.55 14.37 -1.52
C VAL A 198 -22.12 14.22 -2.97
N ARG A 199 -22.48 15.21 -3.80
CA ARG A 199 -22.18 15.24 -5.23
C ARG A 199 -21.53 16.55 -5.63
N SER A 200 -20.52 16.44 -6.50
CA SER A 200 -19.97 17.59 -7.24
C SER A 200 -21.00 18.18 -8.20
N THR A 201 -20.69 19.35 -8.76
CA THR A 201 -21.54 20.01 -9.77
C THR A 201 -21.78 19.16 -11.02
N LEU A 202 -20.85 18.28 -11.37
CA LEU A 202 -20.99 17.32 -12.50
C LEU A 202 -21.76 16.05 -12.12
N GLY A 203 -22.21 15.93 -10.86
CA GLY A 203 -22.98 14.80 -10.37
C GLY A 203 -22.14 13.60 -9.93
N HIS A 204 -20.81 13.67 -9.98
CA HIS A 204 -19.95 12.64 -9.41
C HIS A 204 -20.12 12.60 -7.88
N LEU A 205 -20.16 11.39 -7.31
CA LEU A 205 -20.07 11.22 -5.87
C LEU A 205 -18.72 11.75 -5.37
N SER A 206 -18.74 12.46 -4.24
CA SER A 206 -17.50 12.80 -3.55
C SER A 206 -16.80 11.51 -3.10
N GLY A 207 -15.48 11.43 -3.29
CA GLY A 207 -14.78 10.16 -3.12
C GLY A 207 -13.26 10.25 -3.11
N TYR A 208 -12.64 9.25 -2.50
CA TYR A 208 -11.20 8.95 -2.64
C TYR A 208 -11.03 7.54 -3.20
N GLU A 209 -10.08 7.39 -4.12
CA GLU A 209 -9.69 6.13 -4.73
C GLU A 209 -8.42 5.59 -4.08
N LEU A 210 -8.49 4.38 -3.53
CA LEU A 210 -7.36 3.59 -3.08
C LEU A 210 -6.68 2.94 -4.29
N VAL A 211 -5.43 3.34 -4.53
CA VAL A 211 -4.57 2.84 -5.60
C VAL A 211 -3.44 2.01 -5.00
N PRO A 212 -3.48 0.67 -5.18
CA PRO A 212 -2.41 -0.23 -4.76
C PRO A 212 -1.05 0.13 -5.38
N GLY A 213 0.03 -0.05 -4.62
CA GLY A 213 1.39 -0.11 -5.14
C GLY A 213 1.87 -1.55 -5.36
N GLY A 214 3.17 -1.77 -5.22
CA GLY A 214 3.77 -3.11 -5.26
C GLY A 214 3.15 -4.02 -4.21
N ASN A 215 2.83 -5.25 -4.59
CA ASN A 215 2.09 -6.18 -3.74
C ASN A 215 2.51 -7.64 -3.97
N GLY A 216 2.03 -8.53 -3.12
CA GLY A 216 2.25 -9.97 -3.20
C GLY A 216 1.05 -10.75 -2.70
N VAL A 217 1.10 -12.07 -2.82
CA VAL A 217 0.14 -13.00 -2.22
C VAL A 217 0.86 -13.84 -1.17
N PRO A 218 0.18 -14.32 -0.12
CA PRO A 218 0.83 -15.19 0.85
C PRO A 218 1.21 -16.51 0.17
N TYR A 219 2.48 -16.92 0.28
CA TYR A 219 2.95 -18.22 -0.23
C TYR A 219 2.84 -19.34 0.80
N ALA A 220 2.62 -18.98 2.07
CA ALA A 220 2.37 -19.96 3.11
C ALA A 220 1.04 -20.70 2.81
N PRO A 221 0.97 -22.03 3.00
CA PRO A 221 -0.28 -22.76 2.79
C PRO A 221 -1.38 -22.33 3.77
N ASP A 222 -2.65 -22.44 3.35
CA ASP A 222 -3.81 -22.05 4.15
C ASP A 222 -3.91 -22.73 5.52
N ASN A 223 -3.39 -23.96 5.63
CA ASN A 223 -3.36 -24.74 6.86
C ASN A 223 -2.11 -24.50 7.73
N SER A 224 -1.23 -23.58 7.34
CA SER A 224 -0.05 -23.23 8.13
C SER A 224 -0.44 -22.44 9.39
N GLY A 225 0.28 -22.66 10.48
CA GLY A 225 0.10 -21.88 11.71
C GLY A 225 0.29 -20.37 11.48
N LEU A 226 1.16 -19.99 10.53
CA LEU A 226 1.37 -18.60 10.12
C LEU A 226 0.09 -17.98 9.56
N LEU A 227 -0.56 -18.61 8.56
CA LEU A 227 -1.79 -18.06 7.98
C LEU A 227 -3.02 -18.21 8.88
N GLN A 228 -3.01 -19.15 9.82
CA GLN A 228 -4.03 -19.20 10.86
C GLN A 228 -3.92 -17.99 11.79
N ALA A 229 -2.70 -17.67 12.27
CA ALA A 229 -2.45 -16.52 13.14
C ALA A 229 -2.57 -15.16 12.43
N ALA A 230 -2.18 -15.08 11.15
CA ALA A 230 -2.19 -13.85 10.36
C ALA A 230 -3.27 -13.88 9.27
N GLY A 231 -4.46 -14.41 9.56
CA GLY A 231 -5.50 -14.61 8.55
C GLY A 231 -5.93 -13.33 7.80
N PHE A 232 -5.67 -12.15 8.37
CA PHE A 232 -5.90 -10.86 7.71
C PHE A 232 -5.08 -10.68 6.42
N VAL A 233 -3.93 -11.34 6.22
CA VAL A 233 -3.14 -11.19 4.98
C VAL A 233 -3.71 -11.98 3.79
N LYS A 234 -4.77 -12.78 4.01
CA LYS A 234 -5.41 -13.56 2.94
C LYS A 234 -6.09 -12.71 1.89
N HIS A 235 -6.43 -11.46 2.24
CA HIS A 235 -6.98 -10.49 1.31
C HIS A 235 -6.24 -9.16 1.35
N HIS A 236 -6.12 -8.51 0.18
CA HIS A 236 -5.49 -7.19 0.06
C HIS A 236 -6.34 -6.08 0.65
N VAL A 237 -7.66 -6.21 0.57
CA VAL A 237 -8.62 -5.26 1.12
C VAL A 237 -9.62 -6.00 1.96
N TRP A 238 -9.94 -5.43 3.11
CA TRP A 238 -11.13 -5.76 3.89
C TRP A 238 -11.90 -4.49 4.14
N VAL A 239 -13.23 -4.59 4.18
CA VAL A 239 -14.11 -3.47 4.54
C VAL A 239 -14.95 -3.96 5.70
N THR A 240 -14.88 -3.26 6.82
CA THR A 240 -15.73 -3.51 7.98
C THR A 240 -16.55 -2.27 8.28
N ARG A 241 -17.65 -2.45 9.01
CA ARG A 241 -18.26 -1.31 9.67
C ARG A 241 -17.32 -0.81 10.76
N GLN A 242 -17.35 0.50 11.03
CA GLN A 242 -16.59 1.07 12.12
C GLN A 242 -17.05 0.50 13.47
N SER A 243 -16.06 0.01 14.24
CA SER A 243 -16.23 -0.42 15.62
C SER A 243 -15.06 0.11 16.45
N PRO A 244 -15.30 0.69 17.64
CA PRO A 244 -14.25 1.25 18.48
C PRO A 244 -13.33 0.19 19.11
N THR A 245 -13.75 -1.08 19.13
CA THR A 245 -12.95 -2.19 19.67
C THR A 245 -12.14 -2.93 18.61
N GLU A 246 -12.39 -2.66 17.33
CA GLU A 246 -11.71 -3.32 16.21
C GLU A 246 -10.51 -2.49 15.74
N LEU A 247 -9.38 -2.68 16.41
CA LEU A 247 -8.15 -1.90 16.19
C LEU A 247 -7.03 -2.69 15.52
N HIS A 248 -6.95 -4.00 15.75
CA HIS A 248 -5.81 -4.83 15.37
C HIS A 248 -6.24 -5.97 14.46
N ALA A 249 -5.81 -5.93 13.19
CA ALA A 249 -6.18 -6.91 12.17
C ALA A 249 -5.92 -8.39 12.54
N ALA A 250 -4.97 -8.65 13.44
CA ALA A 250 -4.60 -9.98 13.94
C ALA A 250 -5.15 -10.31 15.35
N GLY A 251 -6.02 -9.46 15.91
CA GLY A 251 -6.43 -9.54 17.32
C GLY A 251 -5.52 -8.77 18.28
N ASP A 252 -5.95 -8.66 19.54
CA ASP A 252 -5.27 -7.85 20.57
C ASP A 252 -3.96 -8.49 21.06
N TYR A 253 -3.87 -9.82 21.01
CA TYR A 253 -2.76 -10.59 21.58
C TYR A 253 -2.13 -11.55 20.55
N PRO A 254 -1.43 -11.03 19.52
CA PRO A 254 -0.91 -11.85 18.43
C PRO A 254 0.25 -12.76 18.82
N ASN A 255 0.96 -12.47 19.92
CA ASN A 255 2.11 -13.26 20.35
C ASN A 255 1.69 -14.69 20.73
N GLN A 256 2.24 -15.69 20.05
CA GLN A 256 1.89 -17.12 20.19
C GLN A 256 0.42 -17.46 19.90
N SER A 257 -0.33 -16.57 19.23
CA SER A 257 -1.70 -16.83 18.82
C SER A 257 -1.77 -18.06 17.90
N ARG A 258 -2.85 -18.84 18.04
CA ARG A 258 -3.18 -19.96 17.14
C ARG A 258 -4.15 -19.54 16.04
N GLY A 259 -4.44 -18.24 15.92
CA GLY A 259 -5.46 -17.71 15.03
C GLY A 259 -6.85 -17.65 15.64
N GLY A 260 -7.83 -17.28 14.81
CA GLY A 260 -9.25 -17.18 15.21
C GLY A 260 -9.66 -15.80 15.74
N GLU A 261 -8.82 -14.78 15.60
CA GLU A 261 -9.08 -13.40 16.03
C GLU A 261 -8.86 -12.42 14.87
N GLY A 262 -9.28 -11.17 15.06
CA GLY A 262 -9.07 -10.09 14.11
C GLY A 262 -10.02 -10.13 12.91
N LEU A 263 -9.57 -9.59 11.77
CA LEU A 263 -10.39 -9.39 10.58
C LEU A 263 -11.14 -10.64 10.09
N PRO A 264 -10.54 -11.84 10.04
CA PRO A 264 -11.26 -13.04 9.61
C PRO A 264 -12.46 -13.40 10.49
N THR A 265 -12.47 -12.94 11.75
CA THR A 265 -13.54 -13.21 12.72
C THR A 265 -14.57 -12.08 12.78
N TRP A 266 -14.16 -10.83 12.55
CA TRP A 266 -15.07 -9.68 12.55
C TRP A 266 -16.00 -9.67 11.34
N VAL A 267 -15.47 -10.05 10.18
CA VAL A 267 -16.21 -9.99 8.92
C VAL A 267 -17.47 -10.85 8.94
N SER A 268 -18.60 -10.19 8.77
CA SER A 268 -19.93 -10.81 8.83
C SER A 268 -20.79 -10.47 7.59
N ASP A 269 -22.09 -10.74 7.67
CA ASP A 269 -23.07 -10.26 6.67
C ASP A 269 -23.64 -8.87 7.04
N GLU A 270 -23.01 -8.15 8.00
CA GLU A 270 -23.35 -6.76 8.29
C GLU A 270 -23.15 -5.86 7.07
N SER A 271 -24.03 -4.86 6.93
CA SER A 271 -24.00 -3.91 5.81
C SER A 271 -22.92 -2.85 6.00
N VAL A 272 -22.18 -2.58 4.93
CA VAL A 272 -21.19 -1.48 4.81
C VAL A 272 -21.63 -0.39 3.81
N VAL A 273 -22.92 -0.39 3.43
CA VAL A 273 -23.50 0.61 2.53
C VAL A 273 -24.01 1.82 3.32
N ASN A 274 -23.45 2.99 3.02
CA ASN A 274 -23.83 4.28 3.58
C ASN A 274 -23.75 4.29 5.11
N THR A 275 -22.65 3.75 5.63
CA THR A 275 -22.33 3.63 7.05
C THR A 275 -20.94 4.18 7.30
N ASP A 276 -20.57 4.31 8.57
CA ASP A 276 -19.19 4.51 8.99
C ASP A 276 -18.38 3.24 8.67
N VAL A 277 -17.35 3.37 7.84
CA VAL A 277 -16.58 2.23 7.28
C VAL A 277 -15.10 2.36 7.55
N VAL A 278 -14.50 1.22 7.84
CA VAL A 278 -13.05 1.08 7.93
C VAL A 278 -12.58 0.20 6.78
N VAL A 279 -11.65 0.72 5.99
CA VAL A 279 -10.94 -0.05 4.97
C VAL A 279 -9.59 -0.49 5.52
N TRP A 280 -9.37 -1.79 5.53
CA TRP A 280 -8.11 -2.39 5.95
C TRP A 280 -7.32 -2.81 4.72
N TYR A 281 -6.22 -2.12 4.44
CA TYR A 281 -5.41 -2.39 3.28
C TYR A 281 -4.13 -3.15 3.64
N ASN A 282 -3.96 -4.32 3.03
CA ASN A 282 -2.76 -5.13 3.10
C ASN A 282 -1.95 -5.00 1.82
N PHE A 283 -0.66 -4.80 1.97
CA PHE A 283 0.30 -5.01 0.90
C PHE A 283 1.52 -5.76 1.40
N ALA A 284 2.20 -6.41 0.47
CA ALA A 284 3.38 -7.20 0.75
C ALA A 284 4.57 -6.81 -0.12
N VAL A 285 5.76 -6.93 0.45
CA VAL A 285 7.00 -7.12 -0.30
C VAL A 285 7.35 -8.61 -0.24
N THR A 286 7.41 -9.27 -1.39
CA THR A 286 8.01 -10.59 -1.50
C THR A 286 9.50 -10.41 -1.72
N HIS A 287 10.29 -10.67 -0.70
CA HIS A 287 11.72 -10.43 -0.71
C HIS A 287 12.48 -11.73 -0.97
N THR A 288 13.00 -11.85 -2.19
CA THR A 288 14.07 -12.79 -2.54
C THR A 288 15.39 -12.01 -2.45
N PRO A 289 16.16 -12.14 -1.36
CA PRO A 289 17.29 -11.24 -1.10
C PRO A 289 18.32 -11.25 -2.22
N ARG A 290 19.07 -10.16 -2.35
CA ARG A 290 20.16 -10.03 -3.32
C ARG A 290 21.51 -9.94 -2.62
N ALA A 291 22.58 -10.35 -3.28
CA ALA A 291 23.94 -10.25 -2.72
C ALA A 291 24.34 -8.78 -2.44
N GLU A 292 23.86 -7.84 -3.26
CA GLU A 292 24.09 -6.39 -3.11
C GLU A 292 23.43 -5.79 -1.86
N GLU A 293 22.59 -6.55 -1.16
CA GLU A 293 21.93 -6.13 0.07
C GLU A 293 22.72 -6.53 1.33
N TRP A 294 23.89 -7.16 1.15
CA TRP A 294 24.80 -7.51 2.22
C TRP A 294 26.07 -6.63 2.19
N PRO A 295 26.57 -6.13 3.35
CA PRO A 295 26.09 -6.39 4.71
C PRO A 295 24.94 -5.49 5.18
N VAL A 296 24.54 -4.50 4.38
CA VAL A 296 23.44 -3.58 4.69
C VAL A 296 22.62 -3.34 3.43
N MET A 297 21.31 -3.45 3.58
CA MET A 297 20.35 -3.36 2.49
C MET A 297 20.06 -1.89 2.14
N SER A 298 20.21 -1.54 0.86
CA SER A 298 19.69 -0.25 0.34
C SER A 298 18.17 -0.19 0.53
N THR A 299 17.64 1.01 0.79
CA THR A 299 16.21 1.16 1.08
C THR A 299 15.32 0.72 -0.08
N GLU A 300 14.47 -0.28 0.15
CA GLU A 300 13.33 -0.62 -0.70
C GLU A 300 12.12 0.25 -0.31
N ARG A 301 11.39 0.75 -1.30
CA ARG A 301 10.25 1.66 -1.11
C ARG A 301 9.01 1.07 -1.78
N THR A 302 7.92 0.94 -1.03
CA THR A 302 6.61 0.48 -1.53
C THR A 302 5.48 1.23 -0.79
N GLY A 303 4.22 0.94 -1.09
CA GLY A 303 3.08 1.51 -0.38
C GLY A 303 1.84 1.64 -1.26
N PHE A 304 1.06 2.70 -1.05
CA PHE A 304 -0.19 2.95 -1.79
C PHE A 304 -0.54 4.44 -1.83
N ARG A 305 -1.55 4.79 -2.63
CA ARG A 305 -2.05 6.16 -2.74
C ARG A 305 -3.56 6.22 -2.52
N LEU A 306 -4.02 7.35 -2.00
CA LEU A 306 -5.41 7.76 -1.95
C LEU A 306 -5.53 9.00 -2.84
N LEU A 307 -6.35 8.91 -3.90
CA LEU A 307 -6.52 9.99 -4.87
C LEU A 307 -7.93 10.56 -4.79
N PRO A 308 -8.11 11.89 -4.73
CA PRO A 308 -9.45 12.47 -4.79
C PRO A 308 -10.10 12.16 -6.15
N LYS A 309 -11.35 11.68 -6.13
CA LYS A 309 -12.11 11.33 -7.34
C LYS A 309 -13.56 11.75 -7.21
N GLY A 310 -13.89 12.87 -7.85
CA GLY A 310 -15.19 13.54 -7.70
C GLY A 310 -15.33 14.37 -6.43
N PHE A 311 -14.26 14.48 -5.63
CA PHE A 311 -14.21 15.28 -4.39
C PHE A 311 -14.11 16.78 -4.67
N PHE A 312 -13.23 17.17 -5.60
CA PHE A 312 -13.06 18.57 -6.01
C PHE A 312 -13.76 18.86 -7.34
N GLU A 313 -14.21 20.10 -7.54
CA GLU A 313 -14.87 20.55 -8.77
C GLU A 313 -13.91 20.71 -9.97
N ARG A 314 -12.61 20.82 -9.68
CA ARG A 314 -11.52 20.95 -10.66
C ARG A 314 -10.20 20.59 -9.98
N ASN A 315 -9.09 20.62 -10.72
CA ASN A 315 -7.75 20.43 -10.15
C ASN A 315 -7.51 21.41 -8.98
N PRO A 316 -7.38 20.93 -7.73
CA PRO A 316 -7.20 21.79 -6.56
C PRO A 316 -5.79 22.40 -6.47
N ALA A 317 -4.80 21.85 -7.19
CA ALA A 317 -3.46 22.42 -7.30
C ALA A 317 -3.37 23.56 -8.34
N TYR A 318 -4.45 23.85 -9.07
CA TYR A 318 -4.49 24.98 -10.00
C TYR A 318 -4.97 26.25 -9.29
N GLN A 319 -4.08 27.23 -9.14
CA GLN A 319 -4.40 28.55 -8.60
C GLN A 319 -4.24 29.62 -9.70
N PRO A 320 -5.32 30.31 -10.12
CA PRO A 320 -5.28 31.29 -11.20
C PRO A 320 -4.29 32.45 -10.98
N GLU A 321 -4.00 32.79 -9.72
CA GLU A 321 -3.18 33.96 -9.35
C GLU A 321 -1.67 33.66 -9.29
N ASN A 322 -1.26 32.40 -9.23
CA ASN A 322 0.16 31.99 -9.12
C ASN A 322 0.82 31.66 -10.48
N ALA A 323 0.10 31.76 -11.60
CA ALA A 323 0.61 31.50 -12.95
C ALA A 323 1.52 32.62 -13.51
N LEU A 324 1.83 33.66 -12.73
CA LEU A 324 2.50 34.90 -13.19
C LEU A 324 3.86 35.18 -12.52
N ALA A 325 4.62 34.16 -12.14
CA ALA A 325 6.05 34.33 -11.92
C ALA A 325 6.81 33.76 -13.12
N PRO A 326 7.15 34.57 -14.15
CA PRO A 326 8.15 34.15 -15.11
C PRO A 326 9.44 33.89 -14.35
N HIS A 327 9.85 32.63 -14.29
CA HIS A 327 11.21 32.27 -13.89
C HIS A 327 12.17 33.02 -14.82
N ARG A 328 12.86 34.03 -14.27
CA ARG A 328 14.09 34.58 -14.83
C ARG A 328 15.27 33.74 -14.37
#